data_AF-A0A7J2Y7J5-F1
#
_entry.id   AF-A0A7J2Y7J5-F1
#
_cell.length_a   1.000
_cell.length_b   1.000
_cell.length_c   1.000
_cell.angle_alpha   90.00
_cell.angle_beta   90.00
_cell.angle_gamma   90.00
#
_symmetry.space_group_name_H-M   'P 1'
#
loop_
_entity.id
_entity.type
_entity.pdbx_description
1 polymer ?
#
loop_
_entity_poly.entity_id
_entity_poly.type
_entity_poly.pdbx_seq_one_letter_code
_entity_poly.pdbx_strand_id
1 'polypeptide(L)'
;MTCRSCGSVLEGWFCPHCGTNSISLLMSEHTGLRRRLAVLGGALSEGRYTEAGSAAVGLRDSLRQHVIDEESKVLKLLIDVHGRAGVGAAIRTFQRHRAVHHLLNEIENLARSAPESASGKYGELAQILQSHFGAEKDRIFPWP
;
A
#
# COMPACT_ATOMS: atom_id res chain seq x y z
N MET A 1 -21.17 14.47 8.40
CA MET A 1 -20.20 14.55 9.52
C MET A 1 -19.12 15.56 9.13
N THR A 2 -18.59 16.37 10.04
CA THR A 2 -17.60 17.43 9.75
C THR A 2 -16.21 17.06 10.25
N CYS A 3 -15.17 17.56 9.58
CA CYS A 3 -13.79 17.34 9.97
C CYS A 3 -13.46 18.08 11.27
N ARG A 4 -12.89 17.39 12.26
CA ARG A 4 -12.47 18.02 13.52
C ARG A 4 -11.24 18.92 13.38
N SER A 5 -10.50 18.81 12.27
CA SER A 5 -9.30 19.59 12.01
C SER A 5 -9.59 20.92 11.29
N CYS A 6 -10.46 20.92 10.27
CA CYS A 6 -10.72 22.11 9.45
C CYS A 6 -12.21 22.51 9.33
N GLY A 7 -13.13 21.77 9.96
CA GLY A 7 -14.57 22.07 9.94
C GLY A 7 -15.32 21.70 8.66
N SER A 8 -14.62 21.32 7.57
CA SER A 8 -15.26 20.98 6.29
C SER A 8 -16.13 19.71 6.37
N VAL A 9 -17.15 19.62 5.52
CA VAL A 9 -17.99 18.42 5.38
C VAL A 9 -17.15 17.26 4.85
N LEU A 10 -17.29 16.08 5.47
CA LEU A 10 -16.59 14.87 5.04
C LEU A 10 -17.30 14.20 3.86
N GLU A 11 -16.53 13.62 2.94
CA GLU A 11 -16.99 12.65 1.94
C GLU A 11 -16.81 11.24 2.53
N GLY A 12 -17.84 10.74 3.23
CA GLY A 12 -17.72 9.54 4.07
C GLY A 12 -16.83 9.80 5.29
N TRP A 13 -15.70 9.10 5.40
CA TRP A 13 -14.68 9.39 6.41
C TRP A 13 -13.64 10.41 5.91
N PHE A 14 -13.58 10.71 4.62
CA PHE A 14 -12.54 11.55 4.00
C PHE A 14 -12.80 13.05 4.21
N CYS A 15 -11.76 13.83 4.52
CA CYS A 15 -11.87 15.30 4.51
C CYS A 15 -11.24 15.86 3.23
N PRO A 16 -12.02 16.44 2.29
CA PRO A 16 -11.50 16.94 1.02
C PRO A 16 -10.61 18.18 1.15
N HIS A 17 -10.59 18.83 2.31
CA HIS A 17 -9.84 20.06 2.51
C HIS A 17 -8.50 19.85 3.24
N CYS A 18 -8.40 18.87 4.13
CA CYS A 18 -7.18 18.65 4.92
C CYS A 18 -6.77 17.18 5.10
N GLY A 19 -7.53 16.21 4.57
CA GLY A 19 -7.13 14.80 4.55
C GLY A 19 -6.98 14.09 5.92
N THR A 20 -7.27 14.74 7.05
CA THR A 20 -6.91 14.27 8.40
C THR A 20 -7.41 12.86 8.76
N ASN A 21 -8.56 12.43 8.24
CA ASN A 21 -9.08 11.07 8.48
C ASN A 21 -8.53 10.03 7.50
N SER A 22 -7.92 10.47 6.40
CA SER A 22 -7.39 9.63 5.32
C SER A 22 -6.04 9.08 5.70
N ILE A 23 -5.18 9.91 6.30
CA ILE A 23 -3.84 9.49 6.72
C ILE A 23 -3.91 8.42 7.81
N SER A 24 -4.77 8.60 8.83
CA SER A 24 -4.95 7.58 9.87
C SER A 24 -5.50 6.26 9.32
N LEU A 25 -6.40 6.33 8.33
CA LEU A 25 -6.92 5.14 7.65
C LEU A 25 -5.81 4.41 6.89
N LEU A 26 -5.03 5.13 6.06
CA LEU A 26 -3.93 4.58 5.29
C LEU A 26 -2.83 3.98 6.18
N MET A 27 -2.53 4.61 7.32
CA MET A 27 -1.60 4.05 8.31
C MET A 27 -2.13 2.75 8.96
N SER A 28 -3.44 2.67 9.19
CA SER A 28 -4.08 1.43 9.63
C SER A 28 -4.01 0.35 8.55
N GLU A 29 -4.26 0.71 7.29
CA GLU A 29 -4.13 -0.19 6.15
C GLU A 29 -2.70 -0.71 5.98
N HIS A 30 -1.67 0.13 6.12
CA HIS A 30 -0.27 -0.32 6.16
C HIS A 30 -0.03 -1.37 7.24
N THR A 31 -0.66 -1.22 8.41
CA THR A 31 -0.56 -2.22 9.49
C THR A 31 -1.22 -3.54 9.08
N GLY A 32 -2.38 -3.48 8.45
CA GLY A 32 -3.05 -4.66 7.88
C GLY A 32 -2.23 -5.35 6.79
N LEU A 33 -1.63 -4.58 5.88
CA LEU A 33 -0.76 -5.07 4.81
C LEU A 33 0.50 -5.74 5.36
N ARG A 34 1.16 -5.16 6.38
CA ARG A 34 2.29 -5.79 7.07
C ARG A 34 1.92 -7.13 7.70
N ARG A 35 0.75 -7.22 8.33
CA ARG A 35 0.25 -8.48 8.90
C ARG A 35 0.05 -9.55 7.83
N ARG A 36 -0.56 -9.19 6.69
CA ARG A 36 -0.77 -10.10 5.56
C ARG A 36 0.55 -10.54 4.92
N LEU A 37 1.52 -9.63 4.81
CA LEU A 37 2.87 -9.95 4.35
C LEU A 37 3.58 -10.92 5.30
N ALA A 38 3.38 -10.80 6.62
CA ALA A 38 3.92 -11.75 7.59
C ALA A 38 3.28 -13.14 7.45
N VAL A 39 1.96 -13.22 7.21
CA VAL A 39 1.25 -14.49 6.93
C VAL A 39 1.81 -15.16 5.68
N LEU A 40 2.01 -14.41 4.59
CA LEU A 40 2.64 -14.91 3.37
C LEU A 40 4.04 -15.45 3.63
N GLY A 41 4.87 -14.69 4.36
CA GLY A 41 6.23 -15.08 4.72
C GLY A 41 6.28 -16.37 5.54
N GLY A 42 5.40 -16.49 6.54
CA GLY A 42 5.29 -17.70 7.36
C GLY A 42 4.89 -18.93 6.55
N ALA A 43 3.89 -18.80 5.68
CA ALA A 43 3.47 -19.89 4.79
C ALA A 43 4.60 -20.35 3.85
N LEU A 44 5.37 -19.42 3.29
CA LEU A 44 6.52 -19.73 2.44
C LEU A 44 7.66 -20.40 3.23
N SER A 45 7.98 -19.90 4.43
CA SER A 45 9.04 -20.48 5.26
C SER A 45 8.74 -21.89 5.76
N GLU A 46 7.45 -22.21 5.92
CA GLU A 46 6.98 -23.52 6.36
C GLU A 46 6.69 -24.48 5.19
N GLY A 47 6.94 -24.07 3.94
CA GLY A 47 6.66 -24.88 2.75
C GLY A 47 5.16 -25.08 2.47
N ARG A 48 4.28 -24.28 3.05
CA ARG A 48 2.81 -24.34 2.86
C ARG A 48 2.40 -23.56 1.61
N TYR A 49 2.84 -24.02 0.45
CA TYR A 49 2.77 -23.24 -0.80
C TYR A 49 1.36 -22.95 -1.32
N THR A 50 0.39 -23.85 -1.13
CA THR A 50 -1.02 -23.59 -1.45
C THR A 50 -1.58 -22.44 -0.60
N GLU A 51 -1.24 -22.40 0.68
CA GLU A 51 -1.62 -21.31 1.58
C GLU A 51 -0.88 -20.01 1.23
N ALA A 52 0.40 -20.09 0.87
CA ALA A 52 1.17 -18.94 0.39
C ALA A 52 0.53 -18.32 -0.86
N GLY A 53 0.09 -19.12 -1.84
CA GLY A 53 -0.64 -18.64 -3.01
C GLY A 53 -1.93 -17.90 -2.62
N SER A 54 -2.72 -18.47 -1.71
CA SER A 54 -3.94 -17.82 -1.19
C SER A 54 -3.65 -16.53 -0.43
N ALA A 55 -2.58 -16.50 0.37
CA ALA A 55 -2.13 -15.33 1.11
C ALA A 55 -1.64 -14.22 0.17
N ALA A 56 -0.93 -14.56 -0.91
CA ALA A 56 -0.50 -13.62 -1.93
C ALA A 56 -1.68 -12.94 -2.63
N VAL A 57 -2.73 -13.71 -2.97
CA VAL A 57 -3.98 -13.16 -3.52
C VAL A 57 -4.64 -12.19 -2.55
N GLY A 58 -4.82 -12.58 -1.28
CA GLY A 58 -5.44 -11.72 -0.28
C GLY A 58 -4.63 -10.45 0.03
N LEU A 59 -3.29 -10.53 -0.03
CA LEU A 59 -2.40 -9.37 0.08
C LEU A 59 -2.56 -8.45 -1.14
N ARG A 60 -2.58 -9.00 -2.36
CA ARG A 60 -2.79 -8.24 -3.61
C ARG A 60 -4.11 -7.48 -3.59
N ASP A 61 -5.20 -8.11 -3.18
CA ASP A 61 -6.52 -7.48 -3.19
C ASP A 61 -6.58 -6.34 -2.17
N SER A 62 -5.99 -6.52 -1.00
CA SER A 62 -5.88 -5.46 0.02
C SER A 62 -5.01 -4.31 -0.45
N LEU A 63 -3.87 -4.61 -1.08
CA LEU A 63 -2.96 -3.61 -1.63
C LEU A 63 -3.63 -2.82 -2.75
N ARG A 64 -4.38 -3.48 -3.63
CA ARG A 64 -5.10 -2.81 -4.72
C ARG A 64 -6.06 -1.75 -4.20
N GLN A 65 -6.82 -2.08 -3.15
CA GLN A 65 -7.72 -1.11 -2.53
C GLN A 65 -6.95 0.07 -1.93
N HIS A 66 -5.88 -0.21 -1.18
CA HIS A 66 -5.01 0.80 -0.60
C HIS A 66 -4.44 1.77 -1.66
N VAL A 67 -3.91 1.24 -2.76
CA VAL A 67 -3.40 2.02 -3.90
C VAL A 67 -4.47 2.90 -4.52
N ILE A 68 -5.69 2.37 -4.69
CA ILE A 68 -6.83 3.16 -5.21
C ILE A 68 -7.11 4.35 -4.28
N ASP A 69 -7.12 4.12 -2.96
CA ASP A 69 -7.39 5.18 -1.99
C ASP A 69 -6.29 6.25 -1.99
N GLU A 70 -5.02 5.87 -2.08
CA GLU A 70 -3.90 6.80 -2.20
C GLU A 70 -3.95 7.62 -3.49
N GLU A 71 -4.10 6.97 -4.64
CA GLU A 71 -4.06 7.64 -5.93
C GLU A 71 -5.31 8.49 -6.18
N SER A 72 -6.49 8.05 -5.74
CA SER A 72 -7.74 8.79 -5.98
C SER A 72 -7.98 9.92 -4.98
N LYS A 73 -7.50 9.80 -3.74
CA LYS A 73 -7.77 10.76 -2.67
C LYS A 73 -6.54 11.56 -2.29
N VAL A 74 -5.42 10.91 -1.96
CA VAL A 74 -4.21 11.58 -1.48
C VAL A 74 -3.49 12.31 -2.61
N LEU A 75 -3.24 11.63 -3.73
CA LEU A 75 -2.56 12.25 -4.87
C LEU A 75 -3.38 13.40 -5.44
N LYS A 76 -4.70 13.23 -5.52
CA LYS A 76 -5.61 14.30 -5.94
C LYS A 76 -5.49 15.52 -5.03
N LEU A 77 -5.61 15.33 -3.71
CA LEU A 77 -5.46 16.41 -2.73
C LEU A 77 -4.10 17.11 -2.85
N LEU A 78 -3.02 16.34 -3.05
CA LEU A 78 -1.67 16.89 -3.20
C LEU A 78 -1.59 17.79 -4.44
N ILE A 79 -2.19 17.35 -5.55
CA ILE A 79 -2.23 18.12 -6.80
C ILE A 79 -3.06 19.39 -6.62
N ASP A 80 -4.20 19.30 -5.94
CA ASP A 80 -5.10 20.43 -5.71
C ASP A 80 -4.41 21.52 -4.85
N VAL A 81 -3.59 21.12 -3.87
CA VAL A 81 -2.89 22.04 -2.96
C VAL A 81 -1.59 22.59 -3.55
N HIS A 82 -0.76 21.73 -4.15
CA HIS A 82 0.62 22.09 -4.54
C HIS A 82 0.83 22.25 -6.05
N GLY A 83 -0.20 21.94 -6.84
CA GLY A 83 -0.08 21.82 -8.29
C GLY A 83 0.77 20.62 -8.71
N ARG A 84 0.63 20.21 -9.98
CA ARG A 84 1.32 19.02 -10.50
C ARG A 84 2.86 19.09 -10.41
N ALA A 85 3.45 20.28 -10.51
CA ALA A 85 4.89 20.46 -10.40
C ALA A 85 5.40 20.20 -8.96
N GLY A 86 4.59 20.49 -7.94
CA GLY A 86 4.95 20.34 -6.53
C GLY A 86 4.90 18.89 -6.01
N VAL A 87 4.21 17.99 -6.72
CA VAL A 87 3.93 16.63 -6.22
C VAL A 87 4.80 15.54 -6.83
N GLY A 88 5.87 15.90 -7.55
CA GLY A 88 6.71 14.94 -8.28
C GLY A 88 7.30 13.84 -7.38
N ALA A 89 7.60 14.14 -6.11
CA ALA A 89 8.07 13.15 -5.15
C ALA A 89 6.99 12.10 -4.81
N ALA A 90 5.77 12.53 -4.54
CA ALA A 90 4.64 11.64 -4.25
C ALA A 90 4.29 10.74 -5.45
N ILE A 91 4.27 11.32 -6.67
CA ILE A 91 4.07 10.55 -7.90
C ILE A 91 5.11 9.43 -8.03
N ARG A 92 6.39 9.73 -7.79
CA ARG A 92 7.46 8.71 -7.85
C ARG A 92 7.30 7.63 -6.79
N THR A 93 6.81 7.98 -5.60
CA THR A 93 6.52 7.00 -4.54
C THR A 93 5.38 6.07 -4.95
N PHE A 94 4.25 6.59 -5.45
CA PHE A 94 3.11 5.77 -5.88
C PHE A 94 3.41 4.95 -7.15
N GLN A 95 4.32 5.41 -8.02
CA GLN A 95 4.77 4.59 -9.16
C GLN A 95 5.39 3.25 -8.74
N ARG A 96 5.88 3.12 -7.48
CA ARG A 96 6.41 1.87 -6.94
C ARG A 96 5.35 0.78 -6.79
N HIS A 97 4.06 1.11 -6.74
CA HIS A 97 2.96 0.15 -6.68
C HIS A 97 3.02 -0.89 -7.80
N ARG A 98 3.46 -0.48 -9.00
CA ARG A 98 3.59 -1.38 -10.16
C ARG A 98 4.56 -2.52 -9.90
N ALA A 99 5.70 -2.24 -9.28
CA ALA A 99 6.70 -3.25 -8.94
C ALA A 99 6.16 -4.22 -7.87
N VAL A 100 5.42 -3.71 -6.89
CA VAL A 100 4.79 -4.54 -5.85
C VAL A 100 3.74 -5.47 -6.45
N HIS A 101 2.86 -4.96 -7.33
CA HIS A 101 1.86 -5.79 -8.01
C HIS A 101 2.51 -6.86 -8.89
N HIS A 102 3.59 -6.52 -9.59
CA HIS A 102 4.33 -7.49 -10.41
C HIS A 102 4.88 -8.64 -9.55
N LEU A 103 5.58 -8.33 -8.45
CA LEU A 103 6.13 -9.34 -7.54
C LEU A 103 5.06 -10.22 -6.89
N LEU A 104 3.91 -9.65 -6.52
CA LEU A 104 2.80 -10.44 -5.97
C LEU A 104 2.25 -11.45 -6.99
N ASN A 105 2.12 -11.05 -8.26
CA ASN A 105 1.71 -11.96 -9.32
C ASN A 105 2.77 -13.03 -9.59
N GLU A 106 4.07 -12.68 -9.54
CA GLU A 106 5.15 -13.67 -9.64
C GLU A 106 5.08 -14.70 -8.51
N ILE A 107 4.95 -14.24 -7.26
CA ILE A 107 4.84 -15.13 -6.09
C ILE A 107 3.60 -16.03 -6.20
N GLU A 108 2.45 -15.50 -6.62
CA GLU A 108 1.24 -16.31 -6.82
C GLU A 108 1.48 -17.43 -7.84
N ASN A 109 2.11 -17.10 -8.98
CA ASN A 109 2.38 -18.07 -10.03
C ASN A 109 3.42 -19.11 -9.58
N LEU A 110 4.52 -18.66 -8.97
CA LEU A 110 5.62 -19.52 -8.51
C LEU A 110 5.18 -20.42 -7.37
N ALA A 111 4.33 -19.96 -6.45
CA ALA A 111 3.79 -20.81 -5.38
C ALA A 111 3.05 -22.04 -5.92
N ARG A 112 2.54 -21.99 -7.15
CA ARG A 112 1.86 -23.11 -7.82
C ARG A 112 2.80 -23.95 -8.69
N SER A 113 3.77 -23.31 -9.37
CA SER A 113 4.57 -23.96 -10.43
C SER A 113 6.02 -24.26 -10.05
N ALA A 114 6.63 -23.46 -9.19
CA ALA A 114 8.03 -23.58 -8.76
C ALA A 114 8.18 -23.03 -7.33
N PRO A 115 7.70 -23.77 -6.31
CA PRO A 115 7.44 -23.17 -5.00
C PRO A 115 8.70 -22.72 -4.26
N GLU A 116 9.83 -23.38 -4.49
CA GLU A 116 11.11 -22.97 -3.90
C GLU A 116 11.61 -21.61 -4.43
N SER A 117 11.23 -21.25 -5.66
CA SER A 117 11.54 -19.94 -6.26
C SER A 117 10.68 -18.82 -5.71
N ALA A 118 9.51 -19.12 -5.14
CA ALA A 118 8.61 -18.11 -4.56
C ALA A 118 9.22 -17.43 -3.32
N SER A 119 9.97 -18.20 -2.51
CA SER A 119 10.65 -17.68 -1.32
C SER A 119 11.72 -16.63 -1.66
N GLY A 120 12.41 -16.77 -2.78
CA GLY A 120 13.37 -15.77 -3.26
C GLY A 120 12.69 -14.42 -3.56
N LYS A 121 11.51 -14.46 -4.16
CA LYS A 121 10.72 -13.26 -4.52
C LYS A 121 10.07 -12.58 -3.31
N TYR A 122 9.78 -13.33 -2.25
CA TYR A 122 9.25 -12.77 -1.01
C TYR A 122 10.19 -11.74 -0.39
N GLY A 123 11.50 -11.99 -0.39
CA GLY A 123 12.49 -11.04 0.16
C GLY A 123 12.45 -9.69 -0.56
N GLU A 124 12.42 -9.72 -1.90
CA GLU A 124 12.28 -8.52 -2.73
C GLU A 124 10.97 -7.76 -2.43
N LEU A 125 9.85 -8.49 -2.36
CA LEU A 125 8.54 -7.91 -2.04
C LEU A 125 8.54 -7.22 -0.67
N ALA A 126 9.05 -7.89 0.35
CA ALA A 126 9.07 -7.38 1.71
C ALA A 126 9.91 -6.10 1.82
N GLN A 127 11.08 -6.09 1.19
CA GLN A 127 11.94 -4.92 1.16
C GLN A 127 11.28 -3.73 0.44
N ILE A 128 10.65 -3.97 -0.72
CA ILE A 128 9.99 -2.90 -1.48
C ILE A 128 8.82 -2.32 -0.69
N LEU A 129 7.95 -3.16 -0.11
CA LEU A 129 6.81 -2.70 0.68
C LEU A 129 7.25 -1.93 1.93
N GLN A 130 8.25 -2.42 2.65
CA GLN A 130 8.73 -1.74 3.86
C GLN A 130 9.35 -0.38 3.54
N SER A 131 10.18 -0.32 2.49
CA SER A 131 10.76 0.95 2.01
C SER A 131 9.70 1.90 1.45
N HIS A 132 8.64 1.37 0.85
CA HIS A 132 7.54 2.17 0.30
C HIS A 132 6.71 2.81 1.41
N PHE A 133 6.24 2.02 2.38
CA PHE A 133 5.50 2.55 3.53
C PHE A 133 6.32 3.58 4.35
N GLY A 134 7.63 3.38 4.47
CA GLY A 134 8.51 4.36 5.10
C GLY A 134 8.55 5.68 4.33
N ALA A 135 8.73 5.61 3.00
CA ALA A 135 8.75 6.81 2.16
C ALA A 135 7.43 7.60 2.22
N GLU A 136 6.28 6.92 2.29
CA GLU A 136 4.98 7.57 2.43
C GLU A 136 4.81 8.23 3.79
N LYS A 137 5.15 7.50 4.86
CA LYS A 137 5.10 8.02 6.23
C LYS A 137 5.99 9.24 6.43
N ASP A 138 7.17 9.26 5.82
CA ASP A 138 8.16 10.31 6.06
C ASP A 138 8.01 11.52 5.13
N ARG A 139 7.36 11.34 3.96
CA ARG A 139 7.38 12.37 2.89
C ARG A 139 6.02 12.76 2.35
N ILE A 140 4.99 11.94 2.58
CA ILE A 140 3.64 12.16 2.02
C ILE A 140 2.63 12.41 3.15
N PHE A 141 2.67 11.60 4.19
CA PHE A 141 1.77 11.69 5.34
C PHE A 141 2.11 12.71 6.43
N PRO A 142 3.35 13.22 6.60
CA PRO A 142 3.57 14.39 7.43
C PRO A 142 3.12 15.60 6.62
N TRP A 143 1.80 15.77 6.52
CA TRP A 143 1.20 16.94 5.92
C TRP A 143 1.16 18.07 6.97
N PRO A 144 1.54 19.30 6.62
CA PRO A 144 1.34 20.48 7.47
C PRO A 144 -0.13 20.89 7.62
#